data_AF-A0A316DT62-F1
#
_entry.id   AF-A0A316DT62-F1
#
_cell.length_a   1.000
_cell.length_b   1.000
_cell.length_c   1.000
_cell.angle_alpha   90.00
_cell.angle_beta   90.00
_cell.angle_gamma   90.00
#
_symmetry.space_group_name_H-M   'P 1'
#
loop_
_entity.id
_entity.type
_entity.pdbx_description
1 polymer ?
#
loop_
_entity_poly.entity_id
_entity_poly.type
_entity_poly.pdbx_seq_one_letter_code
_entity_poly.pdbx_strand_id
1 'polypeptide(L)'
;MLIRIVKLTFEPGHIAEFEGIFKTSNALIKNFDGCLSLELLQDITHPNVFFTYSHWQSEDHLNAYRNSEVFKSIWGKTKILFSDRPEAWSVHKKV
;
A
#
# COMPACT_ATOMS: atom_id res chain seq x y z
N MET A 1 14.63 -6.27 -8.70
CA MET A 1 13.86 -5.18 -8.10
C MET A 1 12.59 -4.92 -8.90
N LEU A 2 11.47 -4.71 -8.20
CA LEU A 2 10.20 -4.29 -8.79
C LEU A 2 9.61 -3.12 -8.01
N ILE A 3 8.66 -2.44 -8.62
CA ILE A 3 7.84 -1.40 -8.01
C ILE A 3 6.43 -1.96 -7.89
N ARG A 4 5.83 -1.84 -6.70
CA ARG A 4 4.43 -2.19 -6.44
C ARG A 4 3.64 -0.91 -6.26
N ILE A 5 2.68 -0.71 -7.16
CA ILE A 5 1.73 0.40 -7.13
C ILE A 5 0.36 -0.19 -6.77
N VAL A 6 -0.28 0.35 -5.75
CA VAL A 6 -1.65 -0.04 -5.37
C VAL A 6 -2.50 1.21 -5.28
N LYS A 7 -3.54 1.28 -6.10
CA LYS A 7 -4.58 2.31 -6.04
C LYS A 7 -5.66 1.87 -5.04
N LEU A 8 -6.01 2.78 -4.15
CA LEU A 8 -6.92 2.59 -3.04
C LEU A 8 -7.97 3.70 -3.11
N THR A 9 -9.25 3.33 -3.25
CA THR A 9 -10.35 4.28 -3.24
C THR A 9 -11.16 4.09 -1.97
N PHE A 10 -11.19 5.11 -1.13
CA PHE A 10 -11.85 5.05 0.18
C PHE A 10 -13.23 5.71 0.13
N GLU A 11 -14.09 5.29 1.04
CA GLU A 11 -15.27 6.06 1.42
C GLU A 11 -14.81 7.41 2.02
N PRO A 12 -15.36 8.57 1.59
CA PRO A 12 -14.88 9.89 2.04
C PRO A 12 -14.84 10.07 3.57
N GLY A 13 -15.77 9.44 4.30
CA GLY A 13 -15.82 9.48 5.76
C GLY A 13 -14.70 8.70 6.47
N HIS A 14 -13.99 7.81 5.75
CA HIS A 14 -12.96 6.94 6.30
C HIS A 14 -11.52 7.36 5.94
N ILE A 15 -11.33 8.51 5.29
CA ILE A 15 -10.01 9.01 4.88
C ILE A 15 -9.07 9.16 6.08
N ALA A 16 -9.51 9.87 7.14
CA ALA A 16 -8.68 10.11 8.33
C ALA A 16 -8.34 8.80 9.07
N GLU A 17 -9.25 7.83 9.05
CA GLU A 17 -9.02 6.50 9.63
C GLU A 17 -7.93 5.74 8.86
N PHE A 18 -7.99 5.75 7.53
CA PHE A 18 -6.96 5.17 6.68
C PHE A 18 -5.59 5.83 6.90
N GLU A 19 -5.53 7.17 6.95
CA GLU A 19 -4.28 7.89 7.22
C GLU A 19 -3.68 7.50 8.58
N GLY A 20 -4.50 7.31 9.60
CA GLY A 20 -4.10 6.79 10.91
C GLY A 20 -3.53 5.37 10.84
N ILE A 21 -4.20 4.47 10.11
CA ILE A 21 -3.70 3.10 9.87
C ILE A 21 -2.35 3.16 9.15
N PHE A 22 -2.20 3.98 8.10
CA PHE A 22 -0.95 4.09 7.36
C PHE A 22 0.18 4.68 8.21
N LYS A 23 -0.10 5.75 8.96
CA LYS A 23 0.88 6.40 9.84
C LYS A 23 1.44 5.45 10.90
N THR A 24 0.62 4.56 11.44
CA THR A 24 1.04 3.59 12.46
C THR A 24 1.71 2.35 11.87
N SER A 25 1.39 1.98 10.62
CA SER A 25 1.87 0.75 10.00
C SER A 25 3.05 0.92 9.03
N ASN A 26 3.27 2.12 8.47
CA ASN A 26 4.28 2.31 7.42
C ASN A 26 5.70 1.90 7.86
N ALA A 27 6.08 2.11 9.12
CA ALA A 27 7.38 1.71 9.63
C ALA A 27 7.57 0.18 9.61
N LEU A 28 6.52 -0.58 9.91
CA LEU A 28 6.54 -2.04 9.85
C LEU A 28 6.75 -2.53 8.41
N ILE A 29 6.12 -1.86 7.44
CA ILE A 29 6.24 -2.22 6.01
C ILE A 29 7.62 -1.84 5.49
N LYS A 30 8.12 -0.63 5.82
CA LYS A 30 9.45 -0.15 5.41
C LYS A 30 10.59 -1.01 5.95
N ASN A 31 10.42 -1.56 7.16
CA ASN A 31 11.41 -2.45 7.78
C ASN A 31 11.19 -3.93 7.44
N PHE A 32 10.21 -4.26 6.59
CA PHE A 32 10.01 -5.64 6.15
C PHE A 32 11.14 -6.05 5.20
N ASP A 33 11.57 -7.31 5.31
CA ASP A 33 12.69 -7.82 4.53
C ASP A 33 12.48 -7.64 3.02
N GLY A 34 13.48 -7.08 2.35
CA GLY A 34 13.44 -6.74 0.92
C GLY A 34 12.59 -5.52 0.53
N CYS A 35 11.94 -4.82 1.46
CA CYS A 35 11.31 -3.51 1.20
C CYS A 35 12.39 -2.42 1.16
N LEU A 36 12.47 -1.67 0.07
CA LEU A 36 13.48 -0.63 -0.14
C LEU A 36 12.94 0.78 0.08
N SER A 37 11.67 0.99 -0.26
CA SER A 37 10.97 2.25 -0.03
C SER A 37 9.46 2.03 0.03
N LEU A 38 8.77 2.95 0.69
CA LEU A 38 7.31 3.03 0.71
C LEU A 38 6.89 4.50 0.80
N GLU A 39 6.06 4.90 -0.13
CA GLU A 39 5.45 6.22 -0.24
C GLU A 39 3.93 6.10 -0.28
N LEU A 40 3.25 7.07 0.33
CA LEU A 40 1.81 7.26 0.19
C LEU A 40 1.59 8.52 -0.64
N LEU A 41 0.85 8.36 -1.72
CA LEU A 41 0.46 9.45 -2.61
C LEU A 41 -1.05 9.60 -2.55
N GLN A 42 -1.55 10.81 -2.77
CA GLN A 42 -2.97 11.11 -2.84
C GLN A 42 -3.25 11.77 -4.18
N ASP A 43 -4.36 11.41 -4.82
CA ASP A 43 -4.77 12.06 -6.06
C ASP A 43 -5.12 13.53 -5.81
N ILE A 44 -4.71 14.41 -6.73
CA ILE A 44 -4.93 15.86 -6.60
C ILE A 44 -6.40 16.24 -6.88
N THR A 45 -7.11 15.43 -7.67
CA THR A 45 -8.49 15.72 -8.10
C THR A 45 -9.51 14.99 -7.23
N HIS A 46 -9.18 13.78 -6.77
CA HIS A 46 -10.05 12.90 -6.00
C HIS A 46 -9.41 12.59 -4.63
N PRO A 47 -9.69 13.39 -3.58
CA PRO A 47 -9.00 13.25 -2.29
C PRO A 47 -9.28 11.92 -1.58
N ASN A 48 -10.28 11.14 -2.02
CA ASN A 48 -10.53 9.79 -1.52
C ASN A 48 -9.73 8.70 -2.26
N VAL A 49 -8.92 9.06 -3.26
CA VAL A 49 -8.05 8.14 -4.00
C VAL A 49 -6.61 8.31 -3.53
N PHE A 50 -6.02 7.19 -3.09
CA PHE A 50 -4.65 7.11 -2.64
C PHE A 50 -3.89 6.05 -3.41
N PHE A 51 -2.57 6.17 -3.40
CA PHE A 51 -1.65 5.19 -3.95
C PHE A 51 -0.57 4.84 -2.94
N THR A 52 -0.32 3.54 -2.78
CA THR A 52 0.95 3.12 -2.17
C THR A 52 1.94 2.82 -3.29
N TYR A 53 3.13 3.38 -3.16
CA TYR A 53 4.22 3.22 -4.12
C TYR A 53 5.42 2.65 -3.35
N SER A 54 5.74 1.38 -3.61
CA SER A 54 6.77 0.67 -2.84
C SER A 54 7.77 -0.05 -3.73
N HIS A 55 9.04 -0.05 -3.33
CA HIS A 55 10.12 -0.73 -4.04
C HIS A 55 10.51 -2.01 -3.31
N TRP A 56 10.67 -3.09 -4.06
CA TRP A 56 10.99 -4.40 -3.52
C TRP A 56 12.20 -5.00 -4.22
N GLN A 57 13.09 -5.64 -3.46
CA GLN A 57 14.31 -6.27 -3.99
C GLN A 57 13.99 -7.36 -5.04
N SER A 58 13.00 -8.20 -4.78
CA SER A 58 12.51 -9.23 -5.71
C SER A 58 11.00 -9.48 -5.54
N GLU A 59 10.44 -10.28 -6.44
CA GLU A 59 9.05 -10.75 -6.32
C GLU A 59 8.83 -11.65 -5.11
N ASP A 60 9.83 -12.46 -4.74
CA ASP A 60 9.76 -13.32 -3.55
C ASP A 60 9.62 -12.51 -2.26
N HIS A 61 10.37 -11.42 -2.10
CA HIS A 61 10.24 -10.53 -0.93
C HIS A 61 8.85 -9.88 -0.86
N LEU A 62 8.32 -9.42 -2.00
CA LEU A 62 6.95 -8.88 -2.06
C LEU A 62 5.91 -9.95 -1.68
N ASN A 63 6.06 -11.17 -2.19
CA ASN A 63 5.12 -12.25 -1.90
C ASN A 63 5.23 -12.71 -0.43
N ALA A 64 6.43 -12.75 0.14
CA ALA A 64 6.64 -13.00 1.56
C ALA A 64 5.91 -11.95 2.41
N TYR A 65 6.02 -10.67 2.06
CA TYR A 65 5.25 -9.60 2.70
C TYR A 65 3.75 -9.81 2.58
N ARG A 66 3.23 -10.06 1.37
CA ARG A 66 1.78 -10.27 1.13
C ARG A 66 1.19 -11.46 1.89
N ASN A 67 2.00 -12.48 2.16
CA ASN A 67 1.57 -13.66 2.91
C ASN A 67 1.80 -13.53 4.42
N SER A 68 2.46 -12.46 4.88
CA SER A 68 2.79 -12.23 6.28
C SER A 68 1.58 -11.82 7.13
N GLU A 69 1.68 -12.03 8.44
CA GLU A 69 0.70 -11.55 9.42
C GLU A 69 0.66 -10.02 9.48
N VAL A 70 1.79 -9.34 9.21
CA VAL A 70 1.87 -7.88 9.11
C VAL A 70 0.92 -7.39 8.02
N PHE A 71 1.00 -7.97 6.82
CA PHE A 71 0.10 -7.61 5.72
C PHE A 71 -1.35 -7.94 6.05
N LYS A 72 -1.65 -9.16 6.53
CA LYS A 72 -3.04 -9.55 6.85
C LYS A 72 -3.69 -8.61 7.88
N SER A 73 -2.95 -8.21 8.90
CA SER A 73 -3.43 -7.30 9.94
C SER A 73 -3.74 -5.90 9.39
N ILE A 74 -2.81 -5.32 8.63
CA ILE A 74 -2.97 -3.98 8.05
C ILE A 74 -4.07 -3.98 6.98
N TRP A 75 -4.02 -4.97 6.07
CA TRP A 75 -4.96 -5.10 4.98
C TRP A 75 -6.38 -5.40 5.46
N GLY A 76 -6.53 -6.19 6.54
CA GLY A 76 -7.82 -6.47 7.16
C GLY A 76 -8.54 -5.21 7.64
N LYS A 77 -7.80 -4.27 8.23
CA LYS A 77 -8.34 -2.96 8.66
C LYS A 77 -8.56 -2.00 7.50
N THR A 78 -7.67 -2.02 6.51
CA THR A 78 -7.74 -1.08 5.37
C THR A 78 -8.89 -1.42 4.43
N LYS A 79 -9.11 -2.71 4.14
CA LYS A 79 -10.03 -3.15 3.08
C LYS A 79 -11.50 -2.87 3.36
N ILE A 80 -11.88 -2.72 4.64
CA ILE A 80 -13.26 -2.44 5.03
C ILE A 80 -13.64 -0.97 4.82
N LEU A 81 -12.66 -0.11 4.52
CA LEU A 81 -12.84 1.33 4.33
C LEU A 81 -13.04 1.72 2.85
N PHE A 82 -12.99 0.74 1.93
CA PHE A 82 -13.02 1.00 0.50
C PHE A 82 -14.43 1.31 -0.02
N SER A 83 -14.51 2.28 -0.93
CA SER A 83 -15.69 2.55 -1.76
C SER A 83 -15.60 1.90 -3.15
N ASP A 84 -14.41 1.47 -3.56
CA ASP A 84 -14.18 0.75 -4.82
C ASP A 84 -13.10 -0.34 -4.65
N ARG A 85 -13.08 -1.30 -5.55
CA ARG A 85 -12.12 -2.40 -5.53
C ARG A 85 -10.69 -1.85 -5.72
N PRO A 86 -9.72 -2.24 -4.89
CA PRO A 86 -8.35 -1.81 -5.06
C PRO A 86 -7.75 -2.42 -6.33
N GLU A 87 -6.95 -1.63 -7.03
CA GLU A 87 -6.22 -2.01 -8.24
C GLU A 87 -4.72 -2.03 -7.95
N ALA A 88 -3.98 -2.96 -8.55
CA ALA A 88 -2.57 -3.10 -8.21
C ALA A 88 -1.70 -3.64 -9.34
N TRP A 89 -0.50 -3.06 -9.47
CA TRP A 89 0.48 -3.37 -10.52
C TRP A 89 1.84 -3.66 -9.90
N SER A 90 2.50 -4.71 -10.39
CA SER A 90 3.92 -4.95 -10.14
C SER A 90 4.66 -4.64 -11.45
N VAL A 91 5.56 -3.67 -11.44
CA VAL A 91 6.22 -3.16 -12.66
C VAL A 91 7.73 -3.12 -12.50
N HIS A 92 8.43 -3.21 -13.63
CA HIS A 92 9.85 -2.87 -13.73
C HIS A 92 9.99 -1.48 -14.34
N LYS A 93 10.86 -0.65 -13.75
CA LYS A 93 11.24 0.64 -14.34
C LYS A 93 11.96 0.37 -15.67
N LYS A 94 11.53 1.03 -16.75
CA LYS A 94 12.11 0.85 -18.10
C LYS A 94 13.15 1.90 -18.46
N VAL A 95 13.09 3.08 -17.83
CA VAL A 95 14.01 4.23 -18.00
C VAL A 95 14.23 4.89 -16.66
#